data_AF-A0A2P5X3N6-F1
#
_entry.id   AF-A0A2P5X3N6-F1
#
_cell.length_a   1.000
_cell.length_b   1.000
_cell.length_c   1.000
_cell.angle_alpha   90.00
_cell.angle_beta   90.00
_cell.angle_gamma   90.00
#
_symmetry.space_group_name_H-M   'P 1'
#
loop_
_entity.id
_entity.type
_entity.pdbx_description
1 polymer ?
#
loop_
_entity_poly.entity_id
_entity_poly.type
_entity_poly.pdbx_seq_one_letter_code
_entity_poly.pdbx_strand_id
1 'polypeptide(L)'
;MSQNTLGELLEKDTVNGCSPSPDSASWSPLSSPVSPKVDTFLTALRGLLPKLVVITEQDSNHNGSTLMERLLESLHSYAALFDCLESTVSRASSERLKLEKMLFGNEIKNIISCEGAERKERHEKLEKWIQRLDSAGFCNVPLSYYGMLQAKTLLQGYNCDGYKMKDENGCVMVCWQDRPMFSVSAWRCRNSL
;
A
#
# COMPACT_ATOMS: atom_id res chain seq x y z
N MET A 1 -53.70 -14.94 -7.80
CA MET A 1 -54.52 -15.96 -7.12
C MET A 1 -53.98 -17.30 -7.60
N SER A 2 -53.39 -18.23 -6.85
CA SER A 2 -53.29 -18.63 -5.44
C SER A 2 -51.87 -19.22 -5.27
N GLN A 3 -50.99 -18.88 -4.32
CA GLN A 3 -50.93 -19.12 -2.86
C GLN A 3 -50.93 -20.59 -2.39
N ASN A 4 -49.90 -20.85 -1.56
CA ASN A 4 -49.72 -21.87 -0.50
C ASN A 4 -49.02 -23.18 -0.91
N THR A 5 -48.06 -23.77 -0.17
CA THR A 5 -47.52 -23.58 1.21
C THR A 5 -46.30 -24.53 1.33
N LEU A 6 -45.11 -24.15 1.83
CA LEU A 6 -44.70 -23.99 3.24
C LEU A 6 -45.31 -25.03 4.21
N GLY A 7 -44.97 -26.31 4.02
CA GLY A 7 -45.53 -27.43 4.80
C GLY A 7 -44.71 -28.72 4.82
N GLU A 8 -43.38 -28.66 4.69
CA GLU A 8 -42.50 -29.78 5.07
C GLU A 8 -41.43 -29.25 6.02
N LEU A 9 -41.94 -28.81 7.17
CA LEU A 9 -41.20 -28.46 8.36
C LEU A 9 -40.91 -29.76 9.12
N LEU A 10 -39.63 -29.98 9.42
CA LEU A 10 -39.09 -30.52 10.68
C LEU A 10 -39.92 -31.59 11.40
N GLU A 11 -39.38 -32.81 11.47
CA GLU A 11 -39.15 -33.54 12.74
C GLU A 11 -38.72 -34.99 12.43
N LYS A 12 -37.43 -35.30 12.65
CA LYS A 12 -37.08 -36.54 13.36
C LYS A 12 -35.72 -36.39 14.02
N ASP A 13 -35.78 -36.12 15.31
CA ASP A 13 -34.68 -35.94 16.22
C ASP A 13 -33.85 -37.21 16.48
N THR A 14 -32.54 -36.97 16.64
CA THR A 14 -31.56 -37.57 17.58
C THR A 14 -31.47 -39.10 17.78
N VAL A 15 -30.26 -39.66 17.62
CA VAL A 15 -29.36 -40.10 18.73
C VAL A 15 -28.22 -41.01 18.19
N ASN A 16 -26.99 -40.65 18.63
CA ASN A 16 -25.76 -41.45 18.80
C ASN A 16 -24.84 -41.84 17.64
N GLY A 17 -23.56 -41.45 17.80
CA GLY A 17 -22.40 -42.10 17.18
C GLY A 17 -21.16 -41.20 17.13
N CYS A 18 -20.48 -41.01 18.27
CA CYS A 18 -19.18 -40.33 18.31
C CYS A 18 -18.07 -41.28 17.86
N SER A 19 -17.28 -40.89 16.85
CA SER A 19 -15.98 -41.48 16.52
C SER A 19 -15.04 -40.37 16.03
N PRO A 20 -13.80 -40.27 16.53
CA PRO A 20 -12.83 -39.25 16.11
C PRO A 20 -12.03 -39.75 14.90
N SER A 21 -11.78 -38.88 13.93
CA SER A 21 -10.69 -39.08 12.96
C SER A 21 -9.68 -37.94 13.11
N PRO A 22 -8.38 -38.28 13.28
CA PRO A 22 -7.30 -37.32 13.28
C PRO A 22 -6.97 -36.95 11.83
N ASP A 23 -6.65 -35.69 11.58
CA ASP A 23 -5.44 -35.32 10.85
C ASP A 23 -5.37 -33.80 10.75
N SER A 24 -4.59 -33.28 11.69
CA SER A 24 -3.74 -32.10 11.61
C SER A 24 -3.45 -31.59 10.20
N ALA A 25 -4.26 -30.66 9.70
CA ALA A 25 -3.73 -29.63 8.82
C ALA A 25 -3.08 -28.58 9.74
N SER A 26 -1.78 -28.71 9.93
CA SER A 26 -0.94 -27.68 10.54
C SER A 26 -0.99 -26.43 9.65
N TRP A 27 -1.78 -25.44 10.04
CA TRP A 27 -1.73 -24.11 9.41
C TRP A 27 -0.44 -23.45 9.90
N SER A 28 0.64 -23.69 9.17
CA SER A 28 1.84 -22.89 9.35
C SER A 28 1.53 -21.47 8.87
N PRO A 29 1.82 -20.42 9.66
CA PRO A 29 1.71 -19.06 9.15
C PRO A 29 2.79 -18.91 8.08
N LEU A 30 2.39 -18.91 6.81
CA LEU A 30 3.27 -18.50 5.73
C LEU A 30 3.51 -17.00 5.91
N SER A 31 4.54 -16.66 6.66
CA SER A 31 5.16 -15.35 6.57
C SER A 31 5.39 -15.10 5.10
N SER A 32 4.75 -14.06 4.55
CA SER A 32 4.95 -13.64 3.18
C SER A 32 6.46 -13.51 2.99
N PRO A 33 7.10 -14.26 2.08
CA PRO A 33 8.54 -14.17 1.93
C PRO A 33 8.83 -12.73 1.53
N VAL A 34 9.68 -12.06 2.32
CA VAL A 34 10.37 -10.83 1.92
C VAL A 34 10.82 -11.06 0.48
N SER A 35 10.36 -10.22 -0.45
CA SER A 35 10.60 -10.45 -1.87
C SER A 35 12.11 -10.51 -2.10
N PRO A 36 12.71 -11.69 -2.40
CA PRO A 36 14.17 -11.82 -2.52
C PRO A 36 14.70 -10.96 -3.69
N LYS A 37 13.81 -10.49 -4.56
CA LYS A 37 14.10 -9.59 -5.67
C LYS A 37 14.48 -8.19 -5.20
N VAL A 38 13.80 -7.63 -4.19
CA VAL A 38 14.08 -6.25 -3.74
C VAL A 38 15.40 -6.22 -2.99
N ASP A 39 15.67 -7.18 -2.12
CA ASP A 39 16.92 -7.22 -1.37
C ASP A 39 18.14 -7.43 -2.28
N THR A 40 17.99 -8.31 -3.29
CA THR A 40 19.00 -8.50 -4.34
C THR A 40 19.21 -7.21 -5.14
N PHE A 41 18.13 -6.52 -5.50
CA PHE A 41 18.19 -5.24 -6.21
C PHE A 41 18.90 -4.16 -5.38
N LEU A 42 18.56 -4.01 -4.10
CA LEU A 42 19.18 -3.03 -3.21
C LEU A 42 20.66 -3.34 -2.97
N THR A 43 21.03 -4.62 -2.90
CA THR A 43 22.42 -5.06 -2.82
C THR A 43 23.18 -4.67 -4.10
N ALA A 44 22.61 -4.94 -5.28
CA ALA A 44 23.20 -4.54 -6.55
C ALA A 44 23.31 -3.01 -6.68
N LEU A 45 22.27 -2.28 -6.27
CA LEU A 45 22.24 -0.82 -6.26
C LEU A 45 23.34 -0.25 -5.35
N ARG A 46 23.55 -0.84 -4.17
CA ARG A 46 24.65 -0.46 -3.27
C ARG A 46 26.02 -0.73 -3.89
N GLY A 47 26.17 -1.81 -4.66
CA GLY A 47 27.40 -2.14 -5.39
C GLY A 47 27.83 -1.07 -6.40
N LEU A 48 26.91 -0.22 -6.85
CA LEU A 48 27.21 0.94 -7.71
C LEU A 48 27.79 2.14 -6.94
N LEU A 49 27.85 2.07 -5.60
CA LEU A 49 28.31 3.14 -4.71
C LEU A 49 27.65 4.51 -4.99
N PRO A 50 26.31 4.60 -5.09
CA PRO A 50 25.64 5.87 -5.31
C PRO A 50 25.91 6.84 -4.16
N LYS A 51 26.19 8.11 -4.50
CA LYS A 51 26.34 9.18 -3.51
C LYS A 51 25.06 9.42 -2.72
N LEU A 52 23.92 9.32 -3.41
CA LEU A 52 22.60 9.49 -2.84
C LEU A 52 21.60 8.68 -3.68
N VAL A 53 20.63 8.08 -3.01
CA VAL A 53 19.44 7.46 -3.61
C VAL A 53 18.23 8.15 -3.00
N VAL A 54 17.31 8.61 -3.85
CA VAL A 54 16.03 9.18 -3.42
C VAL A 54 14.94 8.19 -3.83
N ILE A 55 14.10 7.82 -2.87
CA ILE A 55 13.01 6.87 -3.08
C ILE A 55 11.69 7.61 -2.83
N THR A 56 10.81 7.55 -3.81
CA THR A 56 9.43 8.02 -3.71
C THR A 56 8.50 6.83 -3.85
N GLU A 57 7.69 6.55 -2.83
CA GLU A 57 6.88 5.35 -2.75
C GLU A 57 5.48 5.67 -2.25
N GLN A 58 4.48 4.88 -2.67
CA GLN A 58 3.13 5.02 -2.15
C GLN A 58 3.07 4.50 -0.72
N ASP A 59 2.59 5.34 0.21
CA ASP A 59 2.58 5.03 1.63
C ASP A 59 1.25 4.42 2.06
N SER A 60 1.06 3.16 1.69
CA SER A 60 -0.12 2.38 2.06
C SER A 60 0.19 0.88 2.10
N ASN A 61 -0.44 0.14 3.01
CA ASN A 61 -0.22 -1.31 3.13
C ASN A 61 -1.14 -2.11 2.20
N HIS A 62 -0.89 -2.06 0.89
CA HIS A 62 -1.60 -2.88 -0.10
C HIS A 62 -1.02 -4.28 -0.26
N ASN A 63 0.05 -4.61 0.49
CA ASN A 63 0.68 -5.93 0.47
C ASN A 63 0.19 -6.87 1.59
N GLY A 64 -1.04 -6.67 2.10
CA GLY A 64 -1.69 -7.54 3.07
C GLY A 64 -1.78 -9.01 2.63
N SER A 65 -1.82 -9.90 3.62
CA SER A 65 -1.84 -11.35 3.41
C SER A 65 -3.18 -11.85 2.89
N THR A 66 -4.28 -11.23 3.35
CA THR A 66 -5.64 -11.58 2.95
C THR A 66 -6.21 -10.58 1.96
N LEU A 67 -7.20 -11.01 1.17
CA LEU A 67 -7.94 -10.12 0.27
C LEU A 67 -8.62 -8.99 1.04
N MET A 68 -9.20 -9.27 2.21
CA MET A 68 -9.93 -8.28 3.01
C MET A 68 -9.01 -7.15 3.51
N GLU A 69 -7.81 -7.49 3.99
CA GLU A 69 -6.80 -6.49 4.38
C GLU A 69 -6.45 -5.57 3.20
N ARG A 70 -6.18 -6.15 2.04
CA ARG A 70 -5.84 -5.37 0.84
C ARG A 70 -7.00 -4.52 0.35
N LEU A 71 -8.21 -5.08 0.35
CA LEU A 71 -9.43 -4.39 -0.07
C LEU A 71 -9.69 -3.16 0.80
N LEU A 72 -9.74 -3.35 2.12
CA LEU A 72 -10.04 -2.26 3.05
C LEU A 72 -8.99 -1.13 2.96
N GLU A 73 -7.71 -1.48 2.91
CA GLU A 73 -6.64 -0.49 2.85
C GLU A 73 -6.60 0.23 1.49
N SER A 74 -6.85 -0.49 0.39
CA SER A 74 -6.97 0.11 -0.93
C SER A 74 -8.15 1.07 -1.01
N LEU A 75 -9.31 0.70 -0.45
CA LEU A 75 -10.49 1.56 -0.44
C LEU A 75 -10.19 2.91 0.22
N HIS A 76 -9.58 2.90 1.41
CA HIS A 76 -9.21 4.13 2.10
C HIS A 76 -8.17 4.97 1.34
N SER A 77 -7.17 4.31 0.73
CA SER A 77 -6.10 4.99 0.01
C SER A 77 -6.58 5.65 -1.28
N TYR A 78 -7.34 4.91 -2.08
CA TYR A 78 -7.85 5.43 -3.34
C TYR A 78 -9.03 6.38 -3.12
N ALA A 79 -9.86 6.22 -2.07
CA ALA A 79 -10.84 7.25 -1.72
C ALA A 79 -10.18 8.62 -1.55
N ALA A 80 -9.05 8.70 -0.82
CA ALA A 80 -8.31 9.94 -0.66
C ALA A 80 -7.75 10.51 -1.98
N LEU A 81 -7.25 9.65 -2.87
CA LEU A 81 -6.77 10.07 -4.20
C LEU A 81 -7.91 10.59 -5.10
N PHE A 82 -9.07 9.93 -5.07
CA PHE A 82 -10.25 10.36 -5.82
C PHE A 82 -10.86 11.64 -5.25
N ASP A 83 -10.92 11.78 -3.92
CA ASP A 83 -11.35 13.02 -3.24
C ASP A 83 -10.43 14.19 -3.59
N CYS A 84 -9.13 13.93 -3.68
CA CYS A 84 -8.17 14.92 -4.13
C CYS A 84 -8.48 15.38 -5.56
N LEU A 85 -8.70 14.47 -6.50
CA LEU A 85 -9.08 14.82 -7.88
C LEU A 85 -10.42 15.57 -7.93
N GLU A 86 -11.37 15.18 -7.09
CA GLU A 86 -12.66 15.85 -6.97
C GLU A 86 -12.53 17.31 -6.56
N SER A 87 -11.59 17.61 -5.66
CA SER A 87 -11.35 18.98 -5.19
C SER A 87 -10.50 19.84 -6.13
N THR A 88 -9.69 19.24 -7.00
CA THR A 88 -8.66 19.95 -7.78
C THR A 88 -8.93 19.97 -9.28
N VAL A 89 -9.72 19.02 -9.80
CA VAL A 89 -9.91 18.83 -11.24
C VAL A 89 -11.38 18.62 -11.58
N SER A 90 -11.86 19.34 -12.60
CA SER A 90 -13.22 19.21 -13.13
C SER A 90 -13.55 17.76 -13.47
N ARG A 91 -14.76 17.31 -13.09
CA ARG A 91 -15.29 15.97 -13.44
C ARG A 91 -15.35 15.72 -14.96
N ALA A 92 -15.44 16.78 -15.76
CA ALA A 92 -15.47 16.68 -17.22
C ALA A 92 -14.07 16.57 -17.86
N SER A 93 -12.99 16.67 -17.08
CA SER A 93 -11.62 16.57 -17.60
C SER A 93 -11.36 15.16 -18.13
N SER A 94 -10.89 15.10 -19.37
CA SER A 94 -10.53 13.82 -19.99
C SER A 94 -9.26 13.23 -19.37
N GLU A 95 -8.35 14.08 -18.89
CA GLU A 95 -7.14 13.74 -18.17
C GLU A 95 -7.46 13.09 -16.82
N ARG A 96 -8.43 13.67 -16.08
CA ARG A 96 -8.95 13.07 -14.84
C ARG A 96 -9.50 11.68 -15.08
N LEU A 97 -10.41 11.54 -16.06
CA LEU A 97 -11.02 10.24 -16.40
C LEU A 97 -9.96 9.21 -16.82
N LYS A 98 -8.91 9.64 -17.54
CA LYS A 98 -7.81 8.77 -17.94
C LYS A 98 -6.97 8.34 -16.74
N LEU A 99 -6.64 9.24 -15.81
CA LEU A 99 -5.92 8.91 -14.58
C LEU A 99 -6.72 7.94 -13.70
N GLU A 100 -7.97 8.26 -13.41
CA GLU A 100 -8.85 7.41 -12.58
C GLU A 100 -9.00 6.00 -13.16
N LYS A 101 -9.19 5.89 -14.48
CA LYS A 101 -9.43 4.59 -15.13
C LYS A 101 -8.14 3.81 -15.42
N MET A 102 -7.14 4.46 -16.00
CA MET A 102 -5.97 3.77 -16.57
C MET A 102 -4.79 3.68 -15.62
N LEU A 103 -4.73 4.53 -14.59
CA LEU A 103 -3.73 4.41 -13.53
C LEU A 103 -4.37 3.76 -12.31
N PHE A 104 -5.21 4.50 -11.58
CA PHE A 104 -5.77 4.00 -10.31
C PHE A 104 -6.63 2.74 -10.51
N GLY A 105 -7.49 2.71 -11.52
CA GLY A 105 -8.31 1.54 -11.82
C GLY A 105 -7.50 0.28 -12.11
N ASN A 106 -6.35 0.41 -12.81
CA ASN A 106 -5.47 -0.72 -13.09
C ASN A 106 -4.70 -1.17 -11.85
N GLU A 107 -4.23 -0.23 -11.02
CA GLU A 107 -3.56 -0.56 -9.76
C GLU A 107 -4.53 -1.26 -8.79
N ILE A 108 -5.73 -0.71 -8.58
CA ILE A 108 -6.79 -1.33 -7.78
C ILE A 108 -7.10 -2.74 -8.31
N LYS A 109 -7.27 -2.89 -9.62
CA LYS A 109 -7.50 -4.21 -10.23
C LYS A 109 -6.36 -5.17 -9.90
N ASN A 110 -5.10 -4.76 -9.99
CA ASN A 110 -3.98 -5.64 -9.70
C ASN A 110 -3.90 -6.01 -8.21
N ILE A 111 -4.15 -5.07 -7.30
CA ILE A 111 -4.16 -5.30 -5.84
C ILE A 111 -5.22 -6.33 -5.43
N ILE A 112 -6.41 -6.25 -6.04
CA ILE A 112 -7.59 -7.01 -5.64
C ILE A 112 -7.74 -8.33 -6.40
N SER A 113 -7.52 -8.33 -7.71
CA SER A 113 -7.83 -9.48 -8.57
C SER A 113 -6.64 -10.39 -8.88
N CYS A 114 -5.40 -9.93 -8.67
CA CYS A 114 -4.21 -10.73 -8.92
C CYS A 114 -3.64 -11.32 -7.63
N GLU A 115 -2.94 -12.44 -7.74
CA GLU A 115 -2.22 -13.08 -6.63
C GLU A 115 -0.83 -13.53 -7.06
N GLY A 116 -0.02 -13.99 -6.09
CA GLY A 116 1.29 -14.57 -6.35
C GLY A 116 2.19 -13.64 -7.18
N ALA A 117 2.85 -14.18 -8.20
CA ALA A 117 3.76 -13.41 -9.05
C ALA A 117 3.05 -12.39 -9.96
N GLU A 118 1.75 -12.56 -10.25
CA GLU A 118 0.99 -11.68 -11.14
C GLU A 118 0.55 -10.39 -10.43
N ARG A 119 0.44 -10.41 -9.10
CA ARG A 119 0.24 -9.20 -8.30
C ARG A 119 1.55 -8.44 -8.17
N LYS A 120 1.64 -7.31 -8.89
CA LYS A 120 2.79 -6.41 -8.94
C LYS A 120 2.65 -5.24 -7.96
N GLU A 121 1.43 -4.72 -7.80
CA GLU A 121 1.14 -3.62 -6.89
C GLU A 121 1.15 -4.13 -5.45
N ARG A 122 2.26 -3.83 -4.76
CA ARG A 122 2.60 -4.34 -3.43
C ARG A 122 3.11 -3.23 -2.54
N HIS A 123 2.33 -2.14 -2.48
CA HIS A 123 2.69 -0.97 -1.69
C HIS A 123 2.82 -1.34 -0.21
N GLU A 124 3.80 -0.72 0.42
CA GLU A 124 4.14 -0.90 1.81
C GLU A 124 4.50 0.46 2.40
N LYS A 125 4.24 0.60 3.70
CA LYS A 125 4.48 1.86 4.39
C LYS A 125 5.97 2.20 4.49
N LEU A 126 6.26 3.49 4.69
CA LEU A 126 7.59 4.04 4.86
C LEU A 126 8.43 3.25 5.88
N GLU A 127 7.84 2.80 7.00
CA GLU A 127 8.59 2.10 8.03
C GLU A 127 9.21 0.78 7.53
N LYS A 128 8.48 0.05 6.67
CA LYS A 128 8.99 -1.18 6.04
C LYS A 128 10.13 -0.88 5.05
N TRP A 129 10.00 0.21 4.29
CA TRP A 129 11.05 0.66 3.38
C TRP A 129 12.32 1.09 4.13
N ILE A 130 12.17 1.82 5.24
CA ILE A 130 13.28 2.21 6.11
C ILE A 130 14.04 0.98 6.60
N GLN A 131 13.32 -0.02 7.14
CA GLN A 131 13.93 -1.26 7.62
C GLN A 131 14.67 -2.00 6.50
N ARG A 132 14.08 -2.08 5.30
CA ARG A 132 14.68 -2.78 4.16
C ARG A 132 15.95 -2.10 3.68
N LEU A 133 15.96 -0.78 3.59
CA LEU A 133 17.12 0.00 3.16
C LEU A 133 18.25 -0.03 4.18
N ASP A 134 17.91 0.07 5.47
CA ASP A 134 18.89 -0.08 6.55
C ASP A 134 19.55 -1.47 6.52
N SER A 135 18.75 -2.53 6.34
CA SER A 135 19.23 -3.91 6.21
C SER A 135 20.14 -4.10 4.99
N ALA A 136 19.88 -3.39 3.89
CA ALA A 136 20.73 -3.40 2.70
C ALA A 136 22.02 -2.56 2.85
N GLY A 137 22.21 -1.88 4.00
CA GLY A 137 23.39 -1.09 4.31
C GLY A 137 23.35 0.33 3.76
N PHE A 138 22.15 0.88 3.58
CA PHE A 138 21.97 2.31 3.38
C PHE A 138 21.75 3.02 4.73
N CYS A 139 22.00 4.32 4.77
CA CYS A 139 21.70 5.18 5.90
C CYS A 139 20.79 6.30 5.44
N ASN A 140 19.72 6.56 6.20
CA ASN A 140 18.83 7.68 5.93
C ASN A 140 19.61 9.01 5.97
N VAL A 141 19.28 9.89 5.03
CA VAL A 141 19.78 11.25 4.95
C VAL A 141 18.56 12.17 5.10
N PRO A 142 18.46 12.93 6.20
CA PRO A 142 17.34 13.86 6.38
C PRO A 142 17.24 14.85 5.23
N LEU A 143 16.02 15.04 4.72
CA LEU A 143 15.76 16.04 3.70
C LEU A 143 16.01 17.45 4.24
N SER A 144 16.55 18.33 3.39
CA SER A 144 16.90 19.68 3.83
C SER A 144 15.65 20.50 4.20
N TYR A 145 15.74 21.26 5.29
CA TYR A 145 14.66 22.17 5.72
C TYR A 145 14.20 23.10 4.60
N TYR A 146 15.14 23.72 3.86
CA TYR A 146 14.82 24.60 2.75
C TYR A 146 14.11 23.88 1.60
N GLY A 147 14.53 22.65 1.27
CA GLY A 147 13.84 21.84 0.26
C GLY A 147 12.42 21.50 0.68
N MET A 148 12.20 21.15 1.95
CA MET A 148 10.86 20.92 2.50
C MET A 148 10.01 22.18 2.49
N LEU A 149 10.59 23.34 2.82
CA LEU A 149 9.88 24.62 2.78
C LEU A 149 9.45 24.97 1.36
N GLN A 150 10.33 24.80 0.38
CA GLN A 150 10.01 25.01 -1.04
C GLN A 150 8.89 24.08 -1.51
N ALA A 151 8.95 22.80 -1.15
CA ALA A 151 7.92 21.83 -1.50
C ALA A 151 6.56 22.18 -0.86
N LYS A 152 6.54 22.65 0.40
CA LYS A 152 5.33 23.14 1.07
C LYS A 152 4.75 24.37 0.37
N THR A 153 5.58 25.36 0.03
CA THR A 153 5.14 26.55 -0.71
C THR A 153 4.59 26.20 -2.09
N LEU A 154 5.22 25.24 -2.79
CA LEU A 154 4.73 24.75 -4.08
C LEU A 154 3.33 24.13 -3.93
N LEU A 155 3.12 23.26 -2.93
CA LEU A 155 1.81 22.66 -2.67
C LEU A 155 0.74 23.72 -2.36
N GLN A 156 1.07 24.73 -1.56
CA GLN A 156 0.17 25.84 -1.25
C GLN A 156 -0.21 26.66 -2.49
N GLY A 157 0.69 26.76 -3.47
CA GLY A 157 0.45 27.46 -4.74
C GLY A 157 -0.66 26.86 -5.59
N TYR A 158 -1.03 25.59 -5.38
CA TYR A 158 -2.16 24.94 -6.07
C TYR A 158 -3.53 25.30 -5.49
N ASN A 159 -3.60 26.15 -4.45
CA ASN A 159 -4.86 26.54 -3.76
C ASN A 159 -5.74 25.35 -3.38
N CYS A 160 -5.11 24.26 -2.94
CA CYS A 160 -5.78 23.04 -2.54
C CYS A 160 -5.50 22.74 -1.07
N ASP A 161 -6.45 23.11 -0.21
CA ASP A 161 -6.32 23.02 1.25
C ASP A 161 -6.26 21.58 1.78
N GLY A 162 -6.56 20.59 0.94
CA GLY A 162 -6.51 19.18 1.35
C GLY A 162 -5.11 18.60 1.40
N TYR A 163 -4.12 19.13 0.66
CA TYR A 163 -2.76 18.59 0.72
C TYR A 163 -2.03 19.03 1.98
N LYS A 164 -1.45 18.07 2.70
CA LYS A 164 -0.57 18.31 3.85
C LYS A 164 0.78 17.63 3.64
N MET A 165 1.83 18.23 4.21
CA MET A 165 3.18 17.65 4.20
C MET A 165 3.68 17.49 5.63
N LYS A 166 4.05 16.26 6.01
CA LYS A 166 4.59 15.91 7.33
C LYS A 166 6.06 15.50 7.22
N ASP A 167 6.83 15.80 8.25
CA ASP A 167 8.18 15.27 8.46
C ASP A 167 8.03 14.00 9.30
N GLU A 168 8.58 12.88 8.83
CA GLU A 168 8.52 11.60 9.49
C GLU A 168 9.89 10.92 9.35
N ASN A 169 10.64 10.77 10.45
CA ASN A 169 11.97 10.13 10.46
C ASN A 169 12.97 10.72 9.45
N GLY A 170 12.98 12.05 9.25
CA GLY A 170 13.84 12.72 8.27
C GLY A 170 13.39 12.52 6.81
N CYS A 171 12.23 11.91 6.61
CA CYS A 171 11.56 11.73 5.32
C CYS A 171 10.36 12.69 5.23
N VAL A 172 9.86 12.88 4.01
CA VAL A 172 8.67 13.70 3.75
C VAL A 172 7.49 12.81 3.42
N MET A 173 6.37 13.07 4.09
CA MET A 173 5.09 12.43 3.83
C MET A 173 4.15 13.43 3.17
N VAL A 174 3.64 13.09 1.99
CA VAL A 174 2.57 13.81 1.31
C VAL A 174 1.24 13.15 1.67
N CYS A 175 0.34 13.92 2.24
CA CYS A 175 -0.96 13.48 2.73
C CYS A 175 -2.09 14.20 1.98
N TRP A 176 -3.22 13.52 1.83
CA TRP A 176 -4.51 14.14 1.59
C TRP A 176 -5.28 14.15 2.90
N GLN A 177 -5.61 15.33 3.40
CA GLN A 177 -6.03 15.55 4.78
C GLN A 177 -5.03 14.89 5.74
N ASP A 178 -5.49 13.95 6.57
CA ASP A 178 -4.63 13.21 7.49
C ASP A 178 -4.22 11.84 6.95
N ARG A 179 -4.65 11.46 5.73
CA ARG A 179 -4.31 10.20 5.08
C ARG A 179 -2.97 10.32 4.34
N PRO A 180 -1.93 9.55 4.73
CA PRO A 180 -0.71 9.45 3.95
C PRO A 180 -0.98 8.88 2.55
N MET A 181 -0.34 9.45 1.54
CA MET A 181 -0.44 8.98 0.15
C MET A 181 0.92 8.57 -0.39
N PHE A 182 1.94 9.41 -0.22
CA PHE A 182 3.28 9.16 -0.74
C PHE A 182 4.33 9.53 0.31
N SER A 183 5.44 8.80 0.29
CA SER A 183 6.63 9.10 1.06
C SER A 183 7.79 9.45 0.12
N VAL A 184 8.67 10.35 0.57
CA VAL A 184 9.93 10.69 -0.10
C VAL A 184 11.04 10.59 0.93
N SER A 185 12.04 9.76 0.64
CA SER A 185 13.17 9.50 1.53
C SER A 185 14.49 9.53 0.76
N ALA A 186 15.58 9.95 1.43
CA ALA A 186 16.90 10.01 0.84
C ALA A 186 17.90 9.15 1.62
N TRP A 187 18.84 8.53 0.91
CA TRP A 187 19.69 7.46 1.41
C TRP A 187 21.09 7.54 0.85
N ARG A 188 22.10 7.27 1.68
CA ARG A 188 23.50 7.11 1.24
C ARG A 188 24.00 5.73 1.59
N CYS A 189 24.96 5.20 0.84
CA CYS A 189 25.62 3.95 1.24
C CYS A 189 26.36 4.16 2.57
N ARG A 190 26.22 3.19 3.50
CA ARG A 190 27.06 3.14 4.69
C ARG A 190 28.49 2.83 4.23
N ASN A 191 29.44 3.70 4.54
CA ASN A 191 30.85 3.43 4.29
C ASN A 191 31.21 2.13 5.02
N SER A 192 31.75 1.15 4.29
CA SER A 192 32.50 0.07 4.91
C SER A 192 33.75 0.69 5.53
N LEU A 193 33.85 0.64 6.86
CA LEU A 193 35.10 0.92 7.58
C LEU A 193 36.20 -0.03 7.13
#